data_AF-A0A4R3VPC6-F1
#
_entry.id   AF-A0A4R3VPC6-F1
#
_cell.length_a   1.000
_cell.length_b   1.000
_cell.length_c   1.000
_cell.angle_alpha   90.00
_cell.angle_beta   90.00
_cell.angle_gamma   90.00
#
_symmetry.space_group_name_H-M   'P 1'
#
loop_
_entity.id
_entity.type
_entity.pdbx_description
1 polymer ?
#
loop_
_entity_poly.entity_id
_entity_poly.type
_entity_poly.pdbx_seq_one_letter_code
_entity_poly.pdbx_strand_id
1 'polypeptide(L)'
;MKKILIALLFIGISQYANAQLNVELLHQLVGHSKDEYELQVIARNKQAINSTYQEINTEQSSRYKNRYKDLSARFMVISTALQTLNSSLESASIVQQIIQEQQHLIELIAADPILLPLVIPTQHEILDKAKFLASYILGLMLSASDLNYMSQSDRRILFDHAIKELREILSISKGLTKSIYYSAMRKKLNATPENFFQQDKEIAQRILNQIKEMKK
;
A
#
# COMPACT_ATOMS: atom_id res chain seq x y z
N MET A 1 -77.81 14.00 43.54
CA MET A 1 -77.49 13.01 42.49
C MET A 1 -76.24 13.35 41.67
N LYS A 2 -76.08 14.58 41.12
CA LYS A 2 -74.86 14.98 40.37
C LYS A 2 -73.52 14.82 41.11
N LYS A 3 -73.46 15.12 42.42
CA LYS A 3 -72.22 15.03 43.22
C LYS A 3 -71.72 13.59 43.43
N ILE A 4 -72.64 12.62 43.45
CA ILE A 4 -72.31 11.19 43.61
C ILE A 4 -71.76 10.62 42.30
N LEU A 5 -72.31 11.06 41.16
CA LEU A 5 -71.83 10.66 39.84
C LEU A 5 -70.40 11.12 39.57
N ILE A 6 -70.05 12.34 40.01
CA ILE A 6 -68.70 12.90 39.88
C ILE A 6 -67.69 12.15 40.77
N ALA A 7 -68.09 11.74 41.97
CA ALA A 7 -67.23 10.94 42.85
C ALA A 7 -66.94 9.54 42.28
N LEU A 8 -67.95 8.89 41.68
CA LEU A 8 -67.78 7.60 40.99
C LEU A 8 -66.86 7.70 39.76
N LEU A 9 -66.94 8.81 39.02
CA LEU A 9 -66.04 9.09 37.90
C LEU A 9 -64.58 9.26 38.35
N PHE A 10 -64.33 9.93 39.48
CA PHE A 10 -62.99 10.08 40.04
C PHE A 10 -62.38 8.76 40.53
N ILE A 11 -63.21 7.88 41.13
CA ILE A 11 -62.76 6.57 41.59
C ILE A 11 -62.40 5.67 40.39
N GLY A 12 -63.18 5.72 39.30
CA GLY A 12 -62.90 4.97 38.07
C GLY A 12 -61.60 5.38 37.37
N ILE A 13 -61.25 6.68 37.39
CA ILE A 13 -60.01 7.18 36.78
C ILE A 13 -58.77 6.77 37.59
N SER A 14 -58.89 6.66 38.92
CA SER A 14 -57.77 6.29 39.80
C SER A 14 -57.24 4.87 39.60
N GLN A 15 -58.05 3.96 39.00
CA GLN A 15 -57.65 2.57 38.78
C GLN A 15 -56.76 2.38 37.55
N TYR A 16 -56.69 3.37 36.65
CA TYR A 16 -55.85 3.34 35.44
C TYR A 16 -54.46 3.97 35.64
N ALA A 17 -54.14 4.45 36.84
CA ALA A 17 -52.89 5.17 37.14
C ALA A 17 -51.72 4.28 37.63
N ASN A 18 -51.80 2.96 37.46
CA ASN A 18 -50.71 2.06 37.84
C ASN A 18 -49.77 1.82 36.65
N ALA A 19 -48.86 2.77 36.41
CA ALA A 19 -47.67 2.51 35.60
C ALA A 19 -46.71 1.62 36.44
N GLN A 20 -46.89 0.31 36.38
CA GLN A 20 -45.94 -0.63 36.98
C GLN A 20 -44.63 -0.56 36.20
N LEU A 21 -43.61 0.04 36.81
CA LEU A 21 -42.23 -0.03 36.34
C LEU A 21 -41.78 -1.50 36.44
N ASN A 22 -41.56 -2.13 35.29
CA ASN A 22 -40.99 -3.46 35.24
C ASN A 22 -39.47 -3.37 35.52
N VAL A 23 -39.12 -3.49 36.80
CA VAL A 23 -37.76 -3.37 37.32
C VAL A 23 -36.81 -4.41 36.69
N GLU A 24 -37.33 -5.59 36.36
CA GLU A 24 -36.59 -6.68 35.71
C GLU A 24 -36.13 -6.28 34.29
N LEU A 25 -37.05 -5.73 33.48
CA LEU A 25 -36.77 -5.25 32.12
C LEU A 25 -35.81 -4.06 32.11
N LEU A 26 -35.91 -3.17 33.11
CA LEU A 26 -34.97 -2.07 33.30
C LEU A 26 -33.57 -2.58 33.64
N HIS A 27 -33.45 -3.60 34.50
CA HIS A 27 -32.17 -4.22 34.80
C HIS A 27 -31.55 -4.92 33.59
N GLN A 28 -32.35 -5.61 32.78
CA GLN A 28 -31.90 -6.22 31.52
C GLN A 28 -31.42 -5.17 30.52
N LEU A 29 -32.16 -4.06 30.36
CA LEU A 29 -31.76 -2.97 29.46
C LEU A 29 -30.45 -2.31 29.92
N VAL A 30 -30.27 -2.11 31.23
CA VAL A 30 -29.01 -1.59 31.79
C VAL A 30 -27.86 -2.57 31.58
N GLY A 31 -28.11 -3.88 31.73
CA GLY A 31 -27.14 -4.93 31.40
C GLY A 31 -26.72 -4.87 29.94
N HIS A 32 -27.67 -4.90 29.01
CA HIS A 32 -27.42 -4.78 27.58
C HIS A 32 -26.72 -3.47 27.21
N SER A 33 -27.06 -2.37 27.87
CA SER A 33 -26.41 -1.08 27.61
C SER A 33 -24.95 -1.06 28.08
N LYS A 34 -24.59 -1.82 29.12
CA LYS A 34 -23.20 -2.00 29.55
C LYS A 34 -22.43 -2.89 28.57
N ASP A 35 -23.02 -4.00 28.15
CA ASP A 35 -22.42 -4.92 27.18
C ASP A 35 -22.17 -4.22 25.84
N GLU A 36 -23.17 -3.47 25.35
CA GLU A 36 -23.08 -2.67 24.13
C GLU A 36 -22.00 -1.57 24.25
N TYR A 37 -21.89 -0.94 25.41
CA TYR A 37 -20.81 0.03 25.66
C TYR A 37 -19.42 -0.62 25.58
N GLU A 38 -19.23 -1.81 26.15
CA GLU A 38 -17.96 -2.53 26.03
C GLU A 38 -17.64 -2.90 24.57
N LEU A 39 -18.64 -3.37 23.81
CA LEU A 39 -18.51 -3.64 22.38
C LEU A 39 -18.14 -2.38 21.60
N GLN A 40 -18.75 -1.23 21.91
CA GLN A 40 -18.42 0.05 21.29
C GLN A 40 -16.99 0.50 21.60
N VAL A 41 -16.53 0.32 22.84
CA VAL A 41 -15.14 0.63 23.22
C VAL A 41 -14.16 -0.25 22.45
N ILE A 42 -14.43 -1.55 22.33
CA ILE A 42 -13.61 -2.49 21.55
C ILE A 42 -13.61 -2.11 20.07
N ALA A 43 -14.77 -1.81 19.49
CA ALA A 43 -14.92 -1.41 18.10
C ALA A 43 -14.14 -0.12 17.82
N ARG A 44 -14.25 0.89 18.69
CA ARG A 44 -13.52 2.15 18.58
C ARG A 44 -12.01 1.96 18.65
N ASN A 45 -11.53 1.10 19.56
CA ASN A 45 -10.10 0.82 19.68
C ASN A 45 -9.56 0.10 18.44
N LYS A 46 -10.31 -0.88 17.90
CA LYS A 46 -9.97 -1.56 16.63
C LYS A 46 -9.97 -0.58 15.46
N GLN A 47 -10.95 0.33 15.41
CA GLN A 47 -11.03 1.37 14.39
C GLN A 47 -9.83 2.31 14.44
N ALA A 48 -9.45 2.80 15.62
CA ALA A 48 -8.28 3.69 15.77
C ALA A 48 -6.98 3.02 15.29
N ILE A 49 -6.78 1.75 15.65
CA ILE A 49 -5.63 0.96 15.20
C ILE A 49 -5.65 0.79 13.66
N ASN A 50 -6.79 0.41 13.09
CA ASN A 50 -6.95 0.23 11.64
C ASN A 50 -6.73 1.54 10.87
N SER A 51 -7.26 2.66 11.38
CA SER A 51 -7.05 3.99 10.79
C SER A 51 -5.56 4.37 10.79
N THR A 52 -4.85 4.08 11.88
CA THR A 52 -3.40 4.32 11.97
C THR A 52 -2.62 3.48 10.96
N TYR A 53 -2.93 2.19 10.83
CA TYR A 53 -2.29 1.33 9.83
C TYR A 53 -2.62 1.78 8.40
N GLN A 54 -3.83 2.23 8.15
CA GLN A 54 -4.24 2.73 6.84
C GLN A 54 -3.53 4.03 6.47
N GLU A 55 -3.32 4.93 7.44
CA GLU A 55 -2.54 6.15 7.26
C GLU A 55 -1.07 5.83 6.93
N ILE A 56 -0.44 4.93 7.69
CA ILE A 56 0.93 4.47 7.42
C ILE A 56 1.04 3.82 6.02
N ASN A 57 0.10 2.96 5.66
CA ASN A 57 0.09 2.33 4.32
C ASN A 57 -0.08 3.35 3.20
N THR A 58 -0.94 4.36 3.42
CA THR A 58 -1.16 5.45 2.46
C THR A 58 0.08 6.31 2.30
N GLU A 59 0.76 6.65 3.41
CA GLU A 59 2.02 7.39 3.40
C GLU A 59 3.11 6.62 2.63
N GLN A 60 3.31 5.35 2.94
CA GLN A 60 4.31 4.52 2.27
C GLN A 60 4.03 4.38 0.77
N SER A 61 2.76 4.21 0.38
CA SER A 61 2.34 4.16 -1.02
C SER A 61 2.58 5.49 -1.75
N SER A 62 2.29 6.62 -1.09
CA SER A 62 2.59 7.96 -1.61
C SER A 62 4.10 8.17 -1.83
N ARG A 63 4.92 7.79 -0.85
CA ARG A 63 6.38 7.83 -0.95
C ARG A 63 6.89 6.95 -2.09
N TYR A 64 6.31 5.77 -2.28
CA TYR A 64 6.64 4.88 -3.38
C TYR A 64 6.33 5.51 -4.75
N LYS A 65 5.15 6.13 -4.90
CA LYS A 65 4.77 6.84 -6.13
C LYS A 65 5.70 8.00 -6.45
N ASN A 66 6.19 8.72 -5.43
CA ASN A 66 7.18 9.78 -5.63
C ASN A 66 8.53 9.24 -6.10
N ARG A 67 8.99 8.10 -5.56
CA ARG A 67 10.22 7.42 -6.03
C ARG A 67 10.10 6.98 -7.48
N TYR A 68 8.95 6.46 -7.89
CA TYR A 68 8.69 6.16 -9.29
C TYR A 68 8.87 7.39 -10.20
N LYS A 69 8.32 8.55 -9.80
CA LYS A 69 8.46 9.77 -10.60
C LYS A 69 9.94 10.17 -10.76
N ASP A 70 10.72 10.08 -9.70
CA ASP A 70 12.18 10.34 -9.75
C ASP A 70 12.88 9.36 -10.69
N LEU A 71 12.57 8.07 -10.58
CA LEU A 71 13.14 7.03 -11.44
C LEU A 71 12.79 7.25 -12.92
N SER A 72 11.52 7.54 -13.21
CA SER A 72 11.03 7.82 -14.55
C SER A 72 11.72 9.04 -15.16
N ALA A 73 11.87 10.13 -14.39
CA ALA A 73 12.58 11.32 -14.82
C ALA A 73 14.05 11.03 -15.16
N ARG A 74 14.75 10.21 -14.36
CA ARG A 74 16.14 9.81 -14.64
C ARG A 74 16.25 9.00 -15.93
N PHE A 75 15.34 8.07 -16.14
CA PHE A 75 15.31 7.29 -17.38
C PHE A 75 14.99 8.14 -18.61
N MET A 76 14.16 9.18 -18.48
CA MET A 76 13.97 10.15 -19.56
C MET A 76 15.28 10.89 -19.88
N VAL A 77 16.03 11.35 -18.88
CA VAL A 77 17.35 11.98 -19.08
C VAL A 77 18.32 11.02 -19.78
N ILE A 78 18.38 9.76 -19.32
CA ILE A 78 19.18 8.70 -19.95
C ILE A 78 18.78 8.51 -21.42
N SER A 79 17.48 8.43 -21.70
CA SER A 79 16.97 8.25 -23.07
C SER A 79 17.34 9.41 -23.98
N THR A 80 17.13 10.66 -23.54
CA THR A 80 17.53 11.86 -24.28
C THR A 80 19.03 11.84 -24.54
N ALA A 81 19.82 11.47 -23.55
CA ALA A 81 21.25 11.47 -23.67
C ALA A 81 21.79 10.43 -24.65
N LEU A 82 21.23 9.22 -24.65
CA LEU A 82 21.59 8.17 -25.59
C LEU A 82 21.17 8.49 -27.03
N GLN A 83 20.07 9.24 -27.21
CA GLN A 83 19.66 9.75 -28.53
C GLN A 83 20.68 10.75 -29.07
N THR A 84 21.18 11.68 -28.24
CA THR A 84 22.22 12.64 -28.64
C THR A 84 23.52 11.95 -29.05
N LEU A 85 23.82 10.79 -28.46
CA LEU A 85 25.02 9.99 -28.76
C LEU A 85 24.84 9.04 -29.96
N ASN A 86 23.84 9.25 -30.83
CA ASN A 86 23.53 8.44 -32.03
C ASN A 86 23.30 6.93 -31.77
N SER A 87 22.93 6.55 -30.55
CA SER A 87 22.72 5.14 -30.13
C SER A 87 21.22 4.78 -30.06
N SER A 88 20.43 5.27 -31.03
CA SER A 88 19.09 5.83 -30.72
C SER A 88 17.90 4.87 -30.68
N LEU A 89 17.91 3.72 -31.37
CA LEU A 89 16.68 2.92 -31.46
C LEU A 89 16.55 1.87 -30.35
N GLU A 90 17.61 1.09 -30.12
CA GLU A 90 17.56 -0.02 -29.18
C GLU A 90 17.48 0.46 -27.72
N SER A 91 18.31 1.44 -27.37
CA SER A 91 18.36 2.00 -26.01
C SER A 91 17.04 2.64 -25.59
N ALA A 92 16.40 3.39 -26.50
CA ALA A 92 15.10 4.02 -26.25
C ALA A 92 14.00 2.98 -25.98
N SER A 93 13.98 1.88 -26.74
CA SER A 93 13.04 0.77 -26.51
C SER A 93 13.24 0.12 -25.14
N ILE A 94 14.50 -0.12 -24.73
CA ILE A 94 14.79 -0.72 -23.42
C ILE A 94 14.32 0.22 -22.30
N VAL A 95 14.62 1.52 -22.41
CA VAL A 95 14.17 2.52 -21.43
C VAL A 95 12.64 2.57 -21.33
N GLN A 96 11.94 2.56 -22.47
CA GLN A 96 10.48 2.55 -22.48
C GLN A 96 9.91 1.31 -21.79
N GLN A 97 10.49 0.13 -22.02
CA GLN A 97 10.10 -1.09 -21.34
C GLN A 97 10.33 -1.01 -19.83
N ILE A 98 11.45 -0.41 -19.38
CA ILE A 98 11.68 -0.20 -17.94
C ILE A 98 10.55 0.66 -17.36
N ILE A 99 10.21 1.80 -17.99
CA ILE A 99 9.14 2.68 -17.52
C ILE A 99 7.78 1.94 -17.46
N GLN A 100 7.49 1.10 -18.45
CA GLN A 100 6.28 0.28 -18.49
C GLN A 100 6.23 -0.74 -17.35
N GLU A 101 7.32 -1.46 -17.09
CA GLU A 101 7.39 -2.41 -15.97
C GLU A 101 7.21 -1.71 -14.62
N GLN A 102 7.81 -0.53 -14.47
CA GLN A 102 7.64 0.30 -13.27
C GLN A 102 6.19 0.76 -13.08
N GLN A 103 5.52 1.14 -14.15
CA GLN A 103 4.10 1.52 -14.13
C GLN A 103 3.20 0.34 -13.74
N HIS A 104 3.42 -0.83 -14.35
CA HIS A 104 2.66 -2.04 -14.02
C HIS A 104 2.86 -2.46 -12.55
N LEU A 105 4.08 -2.35 -12.03
CA LEU A 105 4.36 -2.64 -10.64
C LEU A 105 3.65 -1.67 -9.68
N ILE A 106 3.51 -0.38 -10.02
CA ILE A 106 2.70 0.55 -9.23
C ILE A 106 1.24 0.12 -9.20
N GLU A 107 0.69 -0.31 -10.32
CA GLU A 107 -0.71 -0.77 -10.40
C GLU A 107 -0.94 -2.00 -9.51
N LEU A 108 0.00 -2.94 -9.50
CA LEU A 108 -0.04 -4.11 -8.62
C LEU A 108 0.02 -3.72 -7.13
N ILE A 109 0.88 -2.77 -6.77
CA ILE A 109 1.02 -2.30 -5.39
C ILE A 109 -0.16 -1.42 -4.95
N ALA A 110 -0.72 -0.62 -5.86
CA ALA A 110 -1.93 0.16 -5.59
C ALA A 110 -3.13 -0.76 -5.32
N ALA A 111 -3.20 -1.91 -6.01
CA ALA A 111 -4.22 -2.93 -5.78
C ALA A 111 -4.01 -3.69 -4.46
N ASP A 112 -2.76 -3.92 -4.02
CA ASP A 112 -2.46 -4.59 -2.77
C ASP A 112 -1.24 -3.99 -2.04
N PRO A 113 -1.44 -2.92 -1.23
CA PRO A 113 -0.36 -2.22 -0.55
C PRO A 113 0.44 -3.09 0.43
N ILE A 114 -0.10 -4.23 0.87
CA ILE A 114 0.61 -5.15 1.77
C ILE A 114 1.89 -5.73 1.15
N LEU A 115 1.98 -5.73 -0.19
CA LEU A 115 3.12 -6.24 -0.95
C LEU A 115 4.26 -5.21 -1.01
N LEU A 116 4.04 -3.96 -0.59
CA LEU A 116 5.02 -2.88 -0.69
C LEU A 116 6.37 -3.19 0.00
N PRO A 117 6.43 -3.82 1.19
CA PRO A 117 7.70 -4.19 1.83
C PRO A 117 8.55 -5.16 1.00
N LEU A 118 7.93 -5.98 0.14
CA LEU A 118 8.63 -6.91 -0.76
C LEU A 118 9.28 -6.19 -1.94
N VAL A 119 8.75 -5.02 -2.31
CA VAL A 119 9.17 -4.24 -3.48
C VAL A 119 10.28 -3.25 -3.16
N ILE A 120 10.24 -2.65 -1.98
CA ILE A 120 11.16 -1.56 -1.58
C ILE A 120 12.65 -1.91 -1.77
N PRO A 121 13.16 -3.10 -1.36
CA PRO A 121 14.58 -3.41 -1.47
C PRO A 121 15.06 -3.46 -2.92
N THR A 122 14.36 -4.19 -3.79
CA THR A 122 14.72 -4.30 -5.21
C THR A 122 14.57 -2.95 -5.93
N GLN A 123 13.63 -2.11 -5.50
CA GLN A 123 13.50 -0.77 -6.06
C GLN A 123 14.63 0.19 -5.67
N HIS A 124 15.21 0.01 -4.48
CA HIS A 124 16.44 0.70 -4.12
C HIS A 124 17.60 0.30 -5.03
N GLU A 125 17.74 -0.99 -5.31
CA GLU A 125 18.76 -1.49 -6.24
C GLU A 125 18.60 -0.93 -7.66
N ILE A 126 17.37 -0.94 -8.19
CA ILE A 126 17.07 -0.35 -9.51
C ILE A 126 17.42 1.13 -9.55
N LEU A 127 17.07 1.88 -8.50
CA LEU A 127 17.37 3.31 -8.40
C LEU A 127 18.87 3.57 -8.38
N ASP A 128 19.64 2.78 -7.64
CA ASP A 128 21.09 2.96 -7.56
C ASP A 128 21.77 2.61 -8.89
N LYS A 129 21.37 1.51 -9.55
CA LYS A 129 21.82 1.19 -10.91
C LYS A 129 21.48 2.30 -11.91
N ALA A 130 20.27 2.86 -11.84
CA ALA A 130 19.87 3.98 -12.70
C ALA A 130 20.72 5.24 -12.46
N LYS A 131 21.09 5.55 -11.21
CA LYS A 131 21.99 6.67 -10.88
C LYS A 131 23.40 6.46 -11.45
N PHE A 132 23.96 5.25 -11.30
CA PHE A 132 25.27 4.93 -11.86
C PHE A 132 25.26 5.05 -13.38
N LEU A 133 24.26 4.48 -14.03
CA LEU A 133 24.10 4.58 -15.48
C LEU A 133 23.91 6.02 -15.96
N ALA A 134 23.08 6.82 -15.26
CA ALA A 134 22.92 8.24 -15.58
C ALA A 134 24.24 9.00 -15.47
N SER A 135 25.01 8.75 -14.40
CA SER A 135 26.32 9.39 -14.19
C SER A 135 27.33 8.97 -15.26
N TYR A 136 27.32 7.69 -15.65
CA TYR A 136 28.15 7.17 -16.74
C TYR A 136 27.84 7.86 -18.06
N ILE A 137 26.56 7.93 -18.44
CA ILE A 137 26.13 8.57 -19.69
C ILE A 137 26.42 10.07 -19.68
N LEU A 138 26.22 10.75 -18.56
CA LEU A 138 26.61 12.15 -18.40
C LEU A 138 28.13 12.33 -18.56
N GLY A 139 28.94 11.42 -18.01
CA GLY A 139 30.39 11.40 -18.22
C GLY A 139 30.74 11.27 -19.70
N LEU A 140 30.08 10.36 -20.43
CA LEU A 140 30.25 10.23 -21.88
C LEU A 140 29.88 11.53 -22.62
N MET A 141 28.79 12.20 -22.23
CA MET A 141 28.39 13.47 -22.84
C MET A 141 29.41 14.59 -22.60
N LEU A 142 29.94 14.70 -21.37
CA LEU A 142 30.96 15.69 -21.05
C LEU A 142 32.27 15.44 -21.82
N SER A 143 32.57 14.17 -22.10
CA SER A 143 33.70 13.73 -22.93
C SER A 143 33.35 13.59 -24.42
N ALA A 144 32.25 14.18 -24.90
CA ALA A 144 31.79 14.01 -26.28
C ALA A 144 32.83 14.43 -27.34
N SER A 145 33.62 15.47 -27.05
CA SER A 145 34.73 15.88 -27.92
C SER A 145 35.81 14.80 -28.02
N ASP A 146 36.23 14.24 -26.88
CA ASP A 146 37.24 13.17 -26.83
C ASP A 146 36.73 11.89 -27.49
N LEU A 147 35.45 11.56 -27.29
CA LEU A 147 34.78 10.44 -27.96
C LEU A 147 34.83 10.57 -29.48
N ASN A 148 34.71 11.77 -30.03
CA ASN A 148 34.80 11.97 -31.48
C ASN A 148 36.19 11.66 -32.04
N TYR A 149 37.25 11.79 -31.23
CA TYR A 149 38.61 11.41 -31.61
C TYR A 149 38.91 9.91 -31.43
N MET A 150 38.01 9.15 -30.79
CA MET A 150 38.16 7.70 -30.61
C MET A 150 37.76 6.92 -31.87
N SER A 151 38.42 5.77 -32.05
CA SER A 151 38.01 4.76 -33.04
C SER A 151 36.53 4.40 -32.85
N GLN A 152 35.85 4.07 -33.95
CA GLN A 152 34.47 3.61 -33.92
C GLN A 152 34.30 2.35 -33.04
N SER A 153 35.31 1.47 -33.02
CA SER A 153 35.33 0.27 -32.15
C SER A 153 35.28 0.64 -30.68
N ASP A 154 36.07 1.64 -30.28
CA ASP A 154 36.27 1.97 -28.86
C ASP A 154 35.06 2.72 -28.32
N ARG A 155 34.46 3.60 -29.13
CA ARG A 155 33.15 4.21 -28.83
C ARG A 155 32.07 3.16 -28.65
N ARG A 156 32.05 2.13 -29.51
CA ARG A 156 31.06 1.06 -29.42
C ARG A 156 31.15 0.30 -28.10
N ILE A 157 32.35 0.03 -27.58
CA ILE A 157 32.53 -0.64 -26.28
C ILE A 157 31.86 0.15 -25.16
N LEU A 158 31.97 1.48 -25.18
CA LEU A 158 31.34 2.36 -24.19
C LEU A 158 29.80 2.32 -24.29
N PHE A 159 29.26 2.35 -25.51
CA PHE A 159 27.81 2.26 -25.72
C PHE A 159 27.26 0.87 -25.39
N ASP A 160 27.97 -0.20 -25.74
CA ASP A 160 27.59 -1.58 -25.42
C ASP A 160 27.53 -1.78 -23.90
N HIS A 161 28.41 -1.12 -23.13
CA HIS A 161 28.32 -1.11 -21.67
C HIS A 161 27.02 -0.45 -21.19
N ALA A 162 26.66 0.74 -21.69
CA ALA A 162 25.40 1.39 -21.32
C ALA A 162 24.16 0.53 -21.67
N ILE A 163 24.16 -0.12 -22.84
CA ILE A 163 23.07 -1.02 -23.26
C ILE A 163 23.00 -2.24 -22.35
N LYS A 164 24.13 -2.80 -21.95
CA LYS A 164 24.19 -3.93 -21.00
C LYS A 164 23.57 -3.55 -19.66
N GLU A 165 23.95 -2.41 -19.09
CA GLU A 165 23.38 -1.91 -17.82
C GLU A 165 21.87 -1.66 -17.93
N LEU A 166 21.40 -1.08 -19.05
CA LEU A 166 19.97 -0.93 -19.32
C LEU A 166 19.23 -2.27 -19.35
N ARG A 167 19.78 -3.28 -20.02
CA ARG A 167 19.18 -4.63 -20.10
C ARG A 167 19.17 -5.33 -18.75
N GLU A 168 20.20 -5.12 -17.93
CA GLU A 168 20.24 -5.65 -16.57
C GLU A 168 19.12 -5.04 -15.72
N ILE A 169 18.97 -3.71 -15.74
CA ILE A 169 17.88 -3.03 -15.03
C ILE A 169 16.51 -3.53 -15.52
N LEU A 170 16.32 -3.67 -16.83
CA LEU A 170 15.09 -4.21 -17.40
C LEU A 170 14.80 -5.64 -16.91
N SER A 171 15.83 -6.48 -16.81
CA SER A 171 15.70 -7.86 -16.35
C SER A 171 15.27 -7.93 -14.89
N ILE A 172 15.89 -7.11 -14.03
CA ILE A 172 15.52 -6.97 -12.62
C ILE A 172 14.08 -6.47 -12.49
N SER A 173 13.71 -5.44 -13.27
CA SER A 173 12.36 -4.87 -13.26
C SER A 173 11.30 -5.92 -13.66
N LYS A 174 11.53 -6.67 -14.74
CA LYS A 174 10.64 -7.77 -15.17
C LYS A 174 10.52 -8.87 -14.13
N GLY A 175 11.64 -9.25 -13.51
CA GLY A 175 11.66 -10.27 -12.45
C GLY A 175 10.82 -9.86 -11.23
N LEU A 176 10.98 -8.60 -10.81
CA LEU A 176 10.22 -8.02 -9.70
C LEU A 176 8.72 -7.97 -10.00
N THR A 177 8.33 -7.40 -11.14
CA THR A 177 6.91 -7.32 -11.55
C THR A 177 6.26 -8.71 -11.57
N LYS A 178 6.92 -9.70 -12.17
CA LYS A 178 6.42 -11.08 -12.20
C LYS A 178 6.29 -11.68 -10.81
N SER A 179 7.28 -11.50 -9.95
CA SER A 179 7.25 -12.00 -8.57
C SER A 179 6.03 -11.47 -7.82
N ILE A 180 5.81 -10.15 -7.89
CA ILE A 180 4.67 -9.49 -7.23
C ILE A 180 3.34 -9.91 -7.84
N TYR A 181 3.26 -10.02 -9.17
CA TYR A 181 2.08 -10.53 -9.85
C TYR A 181 1.69 -11.93 -9.34
N TYR A 182 2.65 -12.85 -9.26
CA TYR A 182 2.40 -14.20 -8.74
C TYR A 182 2.06 -14.21 -7.25
N SER A 183 2.69 -13.36 -6.44
CA SER A 183 2.34 -13.20 -5.02
C SER A 183 0.89 -12.72 -4.85
N ALA A 184 0.48 -11.72 -5.62
CA ALA A 184 -0.90 -11.22 -5.63
C ALA A 184 -1.88 -12.30 -6.08
N MET A 185 -1.55 -13.06 -7.14
CA MET A 185 -2.39 -14.16 -7.62
C MET A 185 -2.51 -15.29 -6.59
N ARG A 186 -1.40 -15.69 -5.95
CA ARG A 186 -1.40 -16.73 -4.92
C ARG A 186 -2.27 -16.34 -3.72
N LYS A 187 -2.22 -15.07 -3.31
CA LYS A 187 -3.10 -14.55 -2.25
C LYS A 187 -4.58 -14.68 -2.63
N LYS A 188 -4.95 -14.34 -3.88
CA LYS A 188 -6.32 -14.50 -4.39
C LYS A 188 -6.77 -15.96 -4.44
N LEU A 189 -5.90 -16.87 -4.90
CA LEU A 189 -6.19 -18.31 -4.95
C LEU A 189 -6.34 -18.92 -3.55
N ASN A 190 -5.59 -18.42 -2.59
CA ASN A 190 -5.66 -18.85 -1.20
C ASN A 190 -6.78 -18.14 -0.41
N ALA A 191 -7.60 -17.30 -1.02
CA ALA A 191 -8.71 -16.62 -0.34
C ALA A 191 -9.91 -17.57 -0.18
N THR A 192 -9.79 -18.55 0.70
CA THR A 192 -10.90 -19.38 1.18
C THR A 192 -11.34 -18.89 2.57
N PRO A 193 -12.62 -19.09 2.96
CA PRO A 193 -13.10 -18.69 4.29
C PRO A 193 -12.22 -19.23 5.44
N GLU A 194 -11.77 -20.48 5.35
CA GLU A 194 -10.83 -21.09 6.30
C GLU A 194 -9.52 -20.32 6.44
N ASN A 195 -8.96 -19.84 5.32
CA ASN A 195 -7.71 -19.10 5.34
C ASN A 195 -7.88 -17.70 5.94
N PHE A 196 -9.05 -17.07 5.81
CA PHE A 196 -9.34 -15.81 6.50
C PHE A 196 -9.37 -15.98 8.02
N PHE A 197 -10.05 -17.02 8.53
CA PHE A 197 -10.05 -17.31 9.98
C PHE A 197 -8.65 -17.58 10.53
N GLN A 198 -7.83 -18.31 9.77
CA GLN A 198 -6.44 -18.58 10.15
C GLN A 198 -5.59 -17.30 10.17
N GLN A 199 -5.75 -16.44 9.16
CA GLN A 199 -5.02 -15.18 9.04
C GLN A 199 -5.40 -14.19 10.14
N ASP A 200 -6.69 -14.10 10.49
CA ASP A 200 -7.17 -13.28 11.61
C ASP A 200 -6.61 -13.75 12.95
N LYS A 201 -6.54 -15.07 13.16
CA LYS A 201 -5.92 -15.65 14.36
C LYS A 201 -4.43 -15.29 14.46
N GLU A 202 -3.70 -15.36 13.35
CA GLU A 202 -2.28 -14.97 13.30
C GLU A 202 -2.06 -13.46 13.51
N ILE A 203 -2.94 -12.61 12.97
CA ILE A 203 -2.89 -11.16 13.20
C ILE A 203 -3.16 -10.84 14.68
N ALA A 204 -4.21 -11.42 15.27
CA ALA A 204 -4.52 -11.26 16.68
C ALA A 204 -3.35 -11.69 17.57
N GLN A 205 -2.71 -12.82 17.24
CA GLN A 205 -1.55 -13.32 17.98
C GLN A 205 -0.34 -12.37 17.88
N ARG A 206 -0.07 -11.80 16.69
CA ARG A 206 0.99 -10.80 16.51
C ARG A 206 0.74 -9.52 17.31
N ILE A 207 -0.50 -9.01 17.31
CA ILE A 207 -0.87 -7.82 18.07
C ILE A 207 -0.70 -8.10 19.58
N LEU A 208 -1.17 -9.24 20.06
CA LEU A 208 -1.00 -9.64 21.46
C LEU A 208 0.48 -9.74 21.86
N ASN A 209 1.32 -10.27 20.99
CA ASN A 209 2.76 -10.37 21.23
C ASN A 209 3.44 -8.99 21.25
N GLN A 210 3.12 -8.10 20.30
CA GLN A 210 3.65 -6.73 20.28
C GLN A 210 3.22 -5.92 21.51
N ILE A 211 1.98 -6.06 21.96
CA ILE A 211 1.51 -5.42 23.21
C ILE A 211 2.30 -5.96 24.41
N LYS A 212 2.62 -7.27 24.42
CA LYS A 212 3.43 -7.88 25.48
C LYS A 212 4.87 -7.37 25.50
N GLU A 213 5.47 -7.16 24.33
CA GLU A 213 6.82 -6.62 24.19
C GLU A 213 6.90 -5.15 24.59
N MET A 214 5.90 -4.33 24.25
CA MET A 214 5.83 -2.91 24.66
C MET A 214 5.58 -2.71 26.15
N LYS A 215 5.10 -3.74 26.86
CA LYS A 215 4.82 -3.68 28.31
C LYS A 215 6.03 -4.08 29.16
N LYS A 216 7.17 -4.36 28.53
CA LYS A 216 8.44 -4.76 29.14
C LYS A 216 9.41 -3.58 29.15
#